data_AF-A0A1H5XHF7-F1
#
_entry.id   AF-A0A1H5XHF7-F1
#
_cell.length_a   1.000
_cell.length_b   1.000
_cell.length_c   1.000
_cell.angle_alpha   90.00
_cell.angle_beta   90.00
_cell.angle_gamma   90.00
#
_symmetry.space_group_name_H-M   'P 1'
#
loop_
_entity.id
_entity.type
_entity.pdbx_description
1 polymer ?
#
loop_
_entity_poly.entity_id
_entity_poly.type
_entity_poly.pdbx_seq_one_letter_code
_entity_poly.pdbx_strand_id
1 'polypeptide(L)'
;MPVHLPPDEARRFLETGELPAPHLDVIAAMAFHAAAAGVALGVFDALAAGPRTAAALAAELDAAPDALGVLLEVLAATGYLERATKGYRNGLAGRALTDGYGGTLRFWHDVITGLWGGLEHTIRHGERAADFYAWLPEHPDTLERFRNLLRAQAGWLAEEIVDAVPLPPGAARLLDLGGGHARYTAAYCDRYPGLRATIVDLPSARPEPLPERVTLRHGDLLAGWAERDQDCVLMFNLLHGFPTGRARALVRDAVASLRPGGLLLILDRFPGEREGVAGAAFTRAFELNLLHTQGGRLHSPDEIAIWITDAGGTPPARHRLDRSPGHALLASVRGPSGTRPAGPRPRSPRADQ
;
A
#
# COMPACT_ATOMS: atom_id res chain seq x y z
N MET A 1 -10.27 -16.37 4.87
CA MET A 1 -11.68 -16.02 5.16
C MET A 1 -11.90 -16.18 6.65
N PRO A 2 -12.60 -15.25 7.34
CA PRO A 2 -12.86 -15.35 8.79
C PRO A 2 -13.86 -16.47 9.17
N VAL A 3 -14.47 -17.12 8.17
CA VAL A 3 -15.24 -18.36 8.34
C VAL A 3 -14.31 -19.45 8.89
N HIS A 4 -14.66 -19.94 10.08
CA HIS A 4 -13.98 -21.05 10.70
C HIS A 4 -14.63 -22.37 10.25
N LEU A 5 -14.01 -23.07 9.31
CA LEU A 5 -14.46 -24.39 8.89
C LEU A 5 -14.04 -25.44 9.93
N PRO A 6 -14.93 -26.34 10.38
CA PRO A 6 -14.54 -27.53 11.13
C PRO A 6 -13.47 -28.34 10.37
N PRO A 7 -12.54 -29.04 11.05
CA PRO A 7 -11.43 -29.74 10.40
C PRO A 7 -11.86 -30.68 9.26
N ASP A 8 -12.94 -31.43 9.45
CA ASP A 8 -13.45 -32.35 8.43
C ASP A 8 -13.99 -31.61 7.20
N GLU A 9 -14.67 -30.48 7.40
CA GLU A 9 -15.17 -29.67 6.29
C GLU A 9 -14.03 -28.96 5.55
N ALA A 10 -13.07 -28.40 6.29
CA ALA A 10 -11.87 -27.79 5.72
C ALA A 10 -11.10 -28.79 4.85
N ARG A 11 -10.92 -30.03 5.33
CA ARG A 11 -10.28 -31.12 4.59
C ARG A 11 -10.99 -31.43 3.28
N ARG A 12 -12.32 -31.46 3.29
CA ARG A 12 -13.14 -31.74 2.08
C ARG A 12 -13.02 -30.66 1.01
N PHE A 13 -12.87 -29.40 1.40
CA PHE A 13 -12.62 -28.30 0.47
C PHE A 13 -11.15 -28.20 0.01
N LEU A 14 -10.19 -28.32 0.94
CA LEU A 14 -8.82 -27.87 0.72
C LEU A 14 -7.82 -29.01 0.47
N GLU A 15 -8.15 -30.26 0.83
CA GLU A 15 -7.25 -31.40 0.70
C GLU A 15 -7.79 -32.49 -0.22
N THR A 16 -9.04 -32.93 -0.03
CA THR A 16 -9.60 -34.04 -0.82
C THR A 16 -10.29 -33.60 -2.10
N GLY A 17 -10.76 -32.34 -2.16
CA GLY A 17 -11.50 -31.81 -3.31
C GLY A 17 -12.92 -32.39 -3.47
N GLU A 18 -13.47 -33.02 -2.43
CA GLU A 18 -14.86 -33.48 -2.39
C GLU A 18 -15.86 -32.34 -2.53
N LEU A 19 -15.49 -31.15 -2.04
CA LEU A 19 -16.26 -29.92 -2.18
C LEU A 19 -15.46 -28.90 -3.00
N PRO A 20 -16.10 -28.08 -3.84
CA PRO A 20 -15.41 -27.15 -4.71
C PRO A 20 -14.84 -25.98 -3.91
N ALA A 21 -13.51 -25.94 -3.73
CA ALA A 21 -12.81 -24.83 -3.06
C ALA A 21 -13.21 -23.42 -3.56
N PRO A 22 -13.45 -23.18 -4.87
CA PRO A 22 -13.88 -21.85 -5.34
C PRO A 22 -15.20 -21.36 -4.74
N HIS A 23 -16.03 -22.25 -4.17
CA HIS A 23 -17.23 -21.82 -3.45
C HIS A 23 -16.89 -20.98 -2.21
N LEU A 24 -15.74 -21.23 -1.57
CA LEU A 24 -15.25 -20.42 -0.45
C LEU A 24 -14.91 -18.99 -0.91
N ASP A 25 -14.47 -18.79 -2.15
CA ASP A 25 -14.21 -17.46 -2.70
C ASP A 25 -15.51 -16.68 -2.93
N VAL A 26 -16.57 -17.35 -3.37
CA VAL A 26 -17.91 -16.75 -3.50
C VAL A 26 -18.43 -16.28 -2.14
N ILE A 27 -18.30 -17.13 -1.11
CA ILE A 27 -18.68 -16.78 0.27
C ILE A 27 -17.83 -15.62 0.77
N ALA A 28 -16.51 -15.66 0.54
CA ALA A 28 -15.59 -14.60 0.95
C ALA A 28 -15.93 -13.26 0.29
N ALA A 29 -16.30 -13.24 -0.99
CA ALA A 29 -16.74 -12.04 -1.68
C ALA A 29 -18.02 -11.47 -1.06
N MET A 30 -19.05 -12.30 -0.83
CA MET A 30 -20.28 -11.85 -0.17
C MET A 30 -20.01 -11.34 1.26
N ALA A 31 -19.16 -12.05 2.01
CA ALA A 31 -18.75 -11.64 3.36
C ALA A 31 -17.99 -10.30 3.36
N PHE A 32 -17.14 -10.07 2.35
CA PHE A 32 -16.42 -8.81 2.17
C PHE A 32 -17.39 -7.64 1.94
N HIS A 33 -18.39 -7.81 1.08
CA HIS A 33 -19.45 -6.83 0.89
C HIS A 33 -20.29 -6.59 2.16
N ALA A 34 -20.68 -7.68 2.85
CA ALA A 34 -21.44 -7.59 4.09
C ALA A 34 -20.66 -6.84 5.19
N ALA A 35 -19.37 -7.15 5.35
CA ALA A 35 -18.51 -6.49 6.33
C ALA A 35 -18.33 -4.99 6.01
N ALA A 36 -18.12 -4.64 4.73
CA ALA A 36 -18.06 -3.23 4.33
C ALA A 36 -19.38 -2.49 4.63
N ALA A 37 -20.53 -3.11 4.36
CA ALA A 37 -21.84 -2.55 4.72
C ALA A 37 -21.99 -2.41 6.24
N GLY A 38 -21.58 -3.40 7.03
CA GLY A 38 -21.61 -3.35 8.49
C GLY A 38 -20.74 -2.23 9.07
N VAL A 39 -19.57 -1.95 8.48
CA VAL A 39 -18.74 -0.79 8.84
C VAL A 39 -19.46 0.51 8.50
N ALA A 40 -20.00 0.63 7.28
CA ALA A 40 -20.67 1.85 6.83
C ALA A 40 -21.92 2.18 7.68
N LEU A 41 -22.65 1.16 8.12
CA LEU A 41 -23.84 1.30 8.96
C LEU A 41 -23.50 1.49 10.45
N GLY A 42 -22.24 1.37 10.88
CA GLY A 42 -21.87 1.47 12.30
C GLY A 42 -22.23 0.24 13.15
N VAL A 43 -22.48 -0.92 12.53
CA VAL A 43 -22.87 -2.16 13.24
C VAL A 43 -21.82 -2.58 14.27
N PHE A 44 -20.55 -2.55 13.88
CA PHE A 44 -19.46 -3.01 14.75
C PHE A 44 -19.22 -2.04 15.91
N ASP A 45 -19.36 -0.74 15.68
CA ASP A 45 -19.21 0.30 16.72
C ASP A 45 -20.35 0.24 17.74
N ALA A 46 -21.60 0.06 17.29
CA ALA A 46 -22.76 -0.12 18.17
C ALA A 46 -22.67 -1.37 19.08
N LEU A 47 -21.86 -2.35 18.66
CA LEU A 47 -21.55 -3.58 19.40
C LEU A 47 -20.26 -3.52 20.21
N ALA A 48 -19.50 -2.42 20.15
CA ALA A 48 -18.22 -2.29 20.86
C ALA A 48 -18.38 -2.32 22.39
N ALA A 49 -19.48 -1.76 22.91
CA ALA A 49 -19.79 -1.73 24.34
C ALA A 49 -20.42 -3.04 24.87
N GLY A 50 -20.81 -3.97 24.00
CA GLY A 50 -21.35 -5.27 24.38
C GLY A 50 -22.50 -5.77 23.50
N PRO A 51 -23.07 -6.93 23.83
CA PRO A 51 -24.06 -7.58 22.97
C PRO A 51 -25.40 -6.81 22.87
N ARG A 52 -25.99 -6.78 21.67
CA ARG A 52 -27.27 -6.10 21.38
C ARG A 52 -28.20 -6.95 20.51
N THR A 53 -29.51 -6.80 20.67
CA THR A 53 -30.51 -7.48 19.82
C THR A 53 -30.59 -6.85 18.43
N ALA A 54 -31.03 -7.61 17.42
CA ALA A 54 -31.25 -7.07 16.08
C ALA A 54 -32.23 -5.89 16.08
N ALA A 55 -33.32 -5.96 16.86
CA ALA A 55 -34.29 -4.87 16.98
C ALA A 55 -33.68 -3.59 17.58
N ALA A 56 -32.81 -3.73 18.59
CA ALA A 56 -32.12 -2.58 19.17
C ALA A 56 -31.11 -1.96 18.20
N LEU A 57 -30.37 -2.79 17.45
CA LEU A 57 -29.46 -2.31 16.41
C LEU A 57 -30.23 -1.63 15.26
N ALA A 58 -31.35 -2.19 14.81
CA ALA A 58 -32.17 -1.60 13.75
C ALA A 58 -32.67 -0.21 14.15
N ALA A 59 -33.14 -0.06 15.40
CA ALA A 59 -33.61 1.21 15.92
C ALA A 59 -32.48 2.25 16.10
N GLU A 60 -31.29 1.83 16.56
CA GLU A 60 -30.13 2.73 16.75
C GLU A 60 -29.53 3.21 15.43
N LEU A 61 -29.43 2.30 14.45
CA LEU A 61 -28.76 2.54 13.17
C LEU A 61 -29.70 3.05 12.07
N ASP A 62 -30.96 3.33 12.39
CA ASP A 62 -32.02 3.71 11.45
C ASP A 62 -32.10 2.77 10.22
N ALA A 63 -32.11 1.46 10.50
CA ALA A 63 -32.08 0.43 9.47
C ALA A 63 -33.38 -0.39 9.46
N ALA A 64 -33.81 -0.83 8.27
CA ALA A 64 -34.97 -1.70 8.12
C ALA A 64 -34.74 -3.03 8.88
N PRO A 65 -35.59 -3.40 9.87
CA PRO A 65 -35.34 -4.54 10.75
C PRO A 65 -35.07 -5.87 10.03
N ASP A 66 -35.87 -6.18 9.00
CA ASP A 66 -35.74 -7.44 8.26
C ASP A 66 -34.43 -7.49 7.44
N ALA A 67 -34.08 -6.38 6.78
CA ALA A 67 -32.86 -6.29 5.99
C ALA A 67 -31.60 -6.32 6.86
N LEU A 68 -31.60 -5.59 7.98
CA LEU A 68 -30.51 -5.64 8.94
C LEU A 68 -30.39 -7.04 9.54
N GLY A 69 -31.51 -7.71 9.84
CA GLY A 69 -31.53 -9.09 10.30
C GLY A 69 -30.74 -10.02 9.37
N VAL A 70 -31.00 -9.97 8.06
CA VAL A 70 -30.27 -10.77 7.06
C VAL A 70 -28.77 -10.43 7.03
N LEU A 71 -28.41 -9.14 7.11
CA LEU A 71 -27.01 -8.72 7.16
C LEU A 71 -26.30 -9.30 8.40
N LEU A 72 -26.92 -9.18 9.59
CA LEU A 72 -26.36 -9.68 10.84
C LEU A 72 -26.17 -11.20 10.79
N GLU A 73 -27.06 -11.92 10.13
CA GLU A 73 -26.95 -13.37 9.92
C GLU A 73 -25.73 -13.73 9.06
N VAL A 74 -25.50 -13.03 7.95
CA VAL A 74 -24.30 -13.23 7.13
C VAL A 74 -23.03 -12.91 7.92
N LEU A 75 -23.01 -11.79 8.65
CA LEU A 75 -21.86 -11.39 9.47
C LEU A 75 -21.58 -12.40 10.60
N ALA A 76 -22.62 -12.99 11.19
CA ALA A 76 -22.48 -14.02 12.20
C ALA A 76 -21.97 -15.34 11.60
N ALA A 77 -22.53 -15.77 10.48
CA ALA A 77 -22.10 -16.99 9.77
C ALA A 77 -20.65 -16.89 9.27
N THR A 78 -20.16 -15.68 9.02
CA THR A 78 -18.81 -15.43 8.49
C THR A 78 -17.79 -15.02 9.56
N GLY A 79 -18.15 -15.07 10.84
CA GLY A 79 -17.24 -14.86 11.97
C GLY A 79 -16.92 -13.40 12.30
N TYR A 80 -17.56 -12.43 11.62
CA TYR A 80 -17.50 -11.02 11.99
C TYR A 80 -18.31 -10.73 13.26
N LEU A 81 -19.44 -11.42 13.43
CA LEU A 81 -20.25 -11.39 14.63
C LEU A 81 -20.33 -12.78 15.27
N GLU A 82 -20.71 -12.81 16.54
CA GLU A 82 -21.06 -14.02 17.27
C GLU A 82 -22.48 -13.87 17.84
N ARG A 83 -23.24 -14.98 17.84
CA ARG A 83 -24.52 -15.04 18.55
C ARG A 83 -24.27 -15.12 20.05
N ALA A 84 -24.94 -14.26 20.81
CA ALA A 84 -24.91 -14.22 22.26
C ALA A 84 -26.33 -14.37 22.82
N THR A 85 -26.44 -14.66 24.12
CA THR A 85 -27.74 -14.82 24.80
C THR A 85 -28.65 -13.58 24.65
N LYS A 86 -28.07 -12.39 24.47
CA LYS A 86 -28.78 -11.11 24.28
C LYS A 86 -28.62 -10.54 22.85
N GLY A 87 -28.54 -11.40 21.83
CA GLY A 87 -28.48 -10.99 20.42
C GLY A 87 -27.12 -11.25 19.79
N TYR A 88 -26.44 -10.20 19.33
CA TYR A 88 -25.16 -10.28 18.61
C TYR A 88 -24.06 -9.55 19.37
N ARG A 89 -22.82 -9.98 19.20
CA ARG A 89 -21.61 -9.27 19.65
C ARG A 89 -20.53 -9.34 18.57
N ASN A 90 -19.53 -8.46 18.64
CA ASN A 90 -18.38 -8.54 17.74
C ASN A 90 -17.62 -9.85 17.94
N GLY A 91 -17.43 -10.61 16.87
CA GLY A 91 -16.47 -11.70 16.78
C GLY A 91 -15.04 -11.17 16.64
N LEU A 92 -14.06 -12.06 16.50
CA LEU A 92 -12.65 -11.65 16.37
C LEU A 92 -12.42 -10.74 15.15
N ALA A 93 -13.02 -11.08 14.01
CA ALA A 93 -12.88 -10.28 12.79
C ALA A 93 -13.62 -8.92 12.90
N GLY A 94 -14.79 -8.89 13.56
CA GLY A 94 -15.53 -7.64 13.79
C GLY A 94 -14.78 -6.66 14.71
N ARG A 95 -14.10 -7.16 15.75
CA ARG A 95 -13.25 -6.32 16.63
C ARG A 95 -12.10 -5.66 15.87
N ALA A 96 -11.46 -6.37 14.94
CA ALA A 96 -10.42 -5.76 14.11
C ALA A 96 -10.94 -4.55 13.30
N LEU A 97 -12.22 -4.54 12.92
CA LEU A 97 -12.83 -3.42 12.20
C LEU A 97 -13.00 -2.18 13.07
N THR A 98 -13.31 -2.34 14.36
CA THR A 98 -13.34 -1.24 15.35
C THR A 98 -11.94 -0.80 15.76
N ASP A 99 -10.95 -1.70 15.74
CA ASP A 99 -9.56 -1.44 16.10
C ASP A 99 -8.74 -0.79 14.95
N GLY A 100 -9.42 -0.07 14.05
CA GLY A 100 -8.80 0.72 13.00
C GLY A 100 -8.73 0.07 11.61
N TYR A 101 -9.05 -1.22 11.45
CA TYR A 101 -9.04 -1.87 10.13
C TYR A 101 -10.28 -1.54 9.28
N GLY A 102 -11.36 -1.01 9.88
CA GLY A 102 -12.60 -0.68 9.16
C GLY A 102 -12.38 0.27 7.98
N GLY A 103 -11.51 1.27 8.15
CA GLY A 103 -11.14 2.20 7.08
C GLY A 103 -10.41 1.52 5.91
N THR A 104 -9.48 0.61 6.22
CA THR A 104 -8.75 -0.20 5.22
C THR A 104 -9.70 -1.13 4.45
N LEU A 105 -10.62 -1.79 5.16
CA LEU A 105 -11.62 -2.65 4.53
C LEU A 105 -12.50 -1.84 3.56
N ARG A 106 -12.98 -0.66 3.99
CA ARG A 106 -13.81 0.22 3.15
C ARG A 106 -13.03 0.73 1.93
N PHE A 107 -11.76 1.13 2.09
CA PHE A 107 -10.92 1.53 0.96
C PHE A 107 -10.81 0.41 -0.09
N TRP A 108 -10.45 -0.80 0.34
CA TRP A 108 -10.37 -1.93 -0.59
C TRP A 108 -11.72 -2.27 -1.20
N HIS A 109 -12.80 -2.14 -0.44
CA HIS A 109 -14.15 -2.37 -0.96
C HIS A 109 -14.49 -1.40 -2.09
N ASP A 110 -14.20 -0.11 -1.93
CA ASP A 110 -14.45 0.90 -2.96
C ASP A 110 -13.57 0.65 -4.20
N VAL A 111 -12.29 0.27 -4.03
CA VAL A 111 -11.38 -0.03 -5.14
C VAL A 111 -11.83 -1.29 -5.90
N ILE A 112 -12.11 -2.39 -5.21
CA ILE A 112 -12.54 -3.64 -5.85
C ILE A 112 -13.87 -3.42 -6.59
N THR A 113 -14.84 -2.75 -5.97
CA THR A 113 -16.15 -2.55 -6.62
C THR A 113 -16.13 -1.51 -7.73
N GLY A 114 -15.30 -0.47 -7.61
CA GLY A 114 -15.22 0.61 -8.58
C GLY A 114 -14.29 0.35 -9.76
N LEU A 115 -13.21 -0.43 -9.57
CA LEU A 115 -12.11 -0.50 -10.54
C LEU A 115 -11.77 -1.89 -11.06
N TRP A 116 -12.23 -2.98 -10.44
CA TRP A 116 -11.88 -4.35 -10.87
C TRP A 116 -12.72 -4.92 -12.02
N GLY A 117 -13.65 -4.12 -12.57
CA GLY A 117 -14.34 -4.48 -13.80
C GLY A 117 -13.36 -4.54 -14.99
N GLY A 118 -13.56 -5.50 -15.90
CA GLY A 118 -12.76 -5.57 -17.14
C GLY A 118 -11.36 -6.16 -16.99
N LEU A 119 -11.06 -6.84 -15.88
CA LEU A 119 -9.76 -7.50 -15.66
C LEU A 119 -9.36 -8.43 -16.81
N GLU A 120 -10.30 -9.19 -17.37
CA GLU A 120 -10.08 -10.06 -18.53
C GLU A 120 -9.52 -9.30 -19.76
N HIS A 121 -10.03 -8.10 -20.02
CA HIS A 121 -9.54 -7.23 -21.08
C HIS A 121 -8.11 -6.76 -20.81
N THR A 122 -7.82 -6.33 -19.57
CA THR A 122 -6.45 -5.98 -19.16
C THR A 122 -5.48 -7.13 -19.40
N ILE A 123 -5.84 -8.36 -19.05
CA ILE A 123 -4.96 -9.52 -19.24
C ILE A 123 -4.73 -9.83 -20.73
N ARG A 124 -5.76 -9.70 -21.57
CA ARG A 124 -5.64 -9.95 -23.01
C ARG A 124 -4.76 -8.94 -23.74
N HIS A 125 -4.78 -7.68 -23.33
CA HIS A 125 -4.18 -6.59 -24.08
C HIS A 125 -2.98 -5.93 -23.39
N GLY A 126 -2.76 -6.22 -22.11
CA GLY A 126 -1.69 -5.61 -21.33
C GLY A 126 -1.92 -4.13 -21.00
N GLU A 127 -3.15 -3.64 -21.16
CA GLU A 127 -3.54 -2.25 -20.93
C GLU A 127 -4.35 -2.14 -19.64
N ARG A 128 -4.04 -1.12 -18.82
CA ARG A 128 -4.82 -0.83 -17.62
C ARG A 128 -6.26 -0.47 -18.02
N ALA A 129 -7.24 -1.06 -17.34
CA ALA A 129 -8.65 -0.79 -17.63
C ALA A 129 -9.12 0.54 -17.01
N ALA A 130 -8.45 0.99 -15.96
CA ALA A 130 -8.77 2.22 -15.25
C ALA A 130 -7.50 2.96 -14.82
N ASP A 131 -7.64 4.26 -14.53
CA ASP A 131 -6.59 5.09 -13.97
C ASP A 131 -6.94 5.46 -12.51
N PHE A 132 -6.39 4.68 -11.57
CA PHE A 132 -6.62 4.85 -10.13
C PHE A 132 -6.38 6.29 -9.65
N TYR A 133 -5.32 6.93 -10.13
CA TYR A 133 -4.96 8.28 -9.69
C TYR A 133 -5.85 9.38 -10.29
N ALA A 134 -6.49 9.13 -11.43
CA ALA A 134 -7.54 9.99 -11.96
C ALA A 134 -8.89 9.76 -11.28
N TRP A 135 -9.21 8.50 -10.95
CA TRP A 135 -10.46 8.08 -10.31
C TRP A 135 -10.59 8.57 -8.86
N LEU A 136 -9.50 8.57 -8.08
CA LEU A 136 -9.50 9.00 -6.68
C LEU A 136 -10.04 10.44 -6.51
N PRO A 137 -9.66 11.40 -7.38
CA PRO A 137 -10.34 12.66 -7.69
C PRO A 137 -11.79 12.80 -7.28
N GLU A 138 -12.54 11.88 -7.90
CA GLU A 138 -13.98 11.86 -8.03
C GLU A 138 -14.65 11.14 -6.84
N HIS A 139 -13.84 10.53 -5.97
CA HIS A 139 -14.27 9.72 -4.82
C HIS A 139 -13.62 10.24 -3.53
N PRO A 140 -14.04 11.42 -3.02
CA PRO A 140 -13.34 12.12 -1.94
C PRO A 140 -13.23 11.30 -0.65
N ASP A 141 -14.26 10.54 -0.30
CA ASP A 141 -14.25 9.66 0.88
C ASP A 141 -13.23 8.53 0.74
N THR A 142 -13.14 7.94 -0.46
CA THR A 142 -12.16 6.88 -0.76
C THR A 142 -10.74 7.44 -0.77
N LEU A 143 -10.55 8.63 -1.34
CA LEU A 143 -9.29 9.36 -1.31
C LEU A 143 -8.85 9.67 0.13
N GLU A 144 -9.77 10.04 1.01
CA GLU A 144 -9.44 10.25 2.42
C GLU A 144 -9.06 8.95 3.13
N ARG A 145 -9.79 7.85 2.87
CA ARG A 145 -9.40 6.51 3.37
C ARG A 145 -8.02 6.08 2.86
N PHE A 146 -7.72 6.31 1.59
CA PHE A 146 -6.41 6.04 0.99
C PHE A 146 -5.30 6.82 1.71
N ARG A 147 -5.47 8.12 1.90
CA ARG A 147 -4.51 8.95 2.65
C ARG A 147 -4.30 8.46 4.08
N ASN A 148 -5.38 8.09 4.77
CA ASN A 148 -5.29 7.58 6.14
C ASN A 148 -4.56 6.24 6.21
N LEU A 149 -4.75 5.36 5.21
CA LEU A 149 -3.99 4.11 5.10
C LEU A 149 -2.49 4.37 4.92
N LEU A 150 -2.11 5.26 4.01
CA LEU A 150 -0.70 5.64 3.80
C LEU A 150 -0.09 6.29 5.06
N ARG A 151 -0.85 7.16 5.72
CA ARG A 151 -0.44 7.85 6.95
C ARG A 151 -0.24 6.87 8.11
N ALA A 152 -1.16 5.93 8.29
CA ALA A 152 -1.06 4.91 9.33
C ALA A 152 0.18 4.02 9.11
N GLN A 153 0.39 3.57 7.87
CA GLN A 153 1.58 2.81 7.50
C GLN A 153 2.86 3.58 7.81
N ALA A 154 2.94 4.85 7.42
CA ALA A 154 4.10 5.66 7.70
C ALA A 154 4.29 5.95 9.19
N GLY A 155 3.21 6.08 9.96
CA GLY A 155 3.25 6.35 11.38
C GLY A 155 4.00 5.29 12.19
N TRP A 156 3.87 4.01 11.83
CA TRP A 156 4.61 2.95 12.52
C TRP A 156 5.97 2.63 11.90
N LEU A 157 6.23 2.97 10.61
CA LEU A 157 7.51 2.69 9.94
C LEU A 157 8.54 3.82 10.02
N ALA A 158 8.12 5.07 10.19
CA ALA A 158 9.01 6.22 10.04
C ALA A 158 10.20 6.19 11.00
N GLU A 159 9.97 5.87 12.27
CA GLU A 159 11.03 5.77 13.29
C GLU A 159 12.06 4.67 12.93
N GLU A 160 11.58 3.47 12.58
CA GLU A 160 12.43 2.35 12.21
C GLU A 160 13.29 2.67 10.98
N ILE A 161 12.71 3.34 9.97
CA ILE A 161 13.42 3.75 8.76
C ILE A 161 14.51 4.78 9.08
N VAL A 162 14.17 5.79 9.87
CA VAL A 162 15.09 6.86 10.27
C VAL A 162 16.25 6.32 11.12
N ASP A 163 16.00 5.32 11.96
CA ASP A 163 17.03 4.62 12.74
C ASP A 163 17.90 3.71 11.87
N ALA A 164 17.29 2.99 10.93
CA ALA A 164 18.01 2.06 10.06
C ALA A 164 18.98 2.77 9.11
N VAL A 165 18.61 3.96 8.62
CA VAL A 165 19.45 4.72 7.68
C VAL A 165 19.52 6.20 8.08
N PRO A 166 20.54 6.60 8.87
CA PRO A 166 20.78 7.99 9.20
C PRO A 166 21.27 8.77 7.98
N LEU A 167 20.89 10.05 7.91
CA LEU A 167 21.37 10.98 6.89
C LEU A 167 22.87 11.27 7.06
N PRO A 168 23.59 11.59 5.96
CA PRO A 168 25.00 11.95 6.03
C PRO A 168 25.21 13.19 6.94
N PRO A 169 26.37 13.28 7.62
CA PRO A 169 26.70 14.44 8.45
C PRO A 169 26.56 15.76 7.67
N GLY A 170 25.87 16.73 8.27
CA GLY A 170 25.63 18.04 7.65
C GLY A 170 24.58 18.05 6.55
N ALA A 171 23.77 16.99 6.39
CA ALA A 171 22.61 17.00 5.49
C ALA A 171 21.66 18.18 5.80
N ALA A 172 21.29 18.91 4.76
CA ALA A 172 20.48 20.12 4.86
C ALA A 172 19.25 20.12 3.92
N ARG A 173 19.22 19.25 2.89
CA ARG A 173 18.22 19.23 1.82
C ARG A 173 17.69 17.82 1.58
N LEU A 174 16.41 17.60 1.90
CA LEU A 174 15.68 16.37 1.62
C LEU A 174 14.62 16.61 0.55
N LEU A 175 14.52 15.69 -0.40
CA LEU A 175 13.46 15.65 -1.39
C LEU A 175 12.61 14.40 -1.21
N ASP A 176 11.31 14.57 -1.01
CA ASP A 176 10.36 13.46 -0.84
C ASP A 176 9.42 13.39 -2.04
N LEU A 177 9.59 12.37 -2.88
CA LEU A 177 8.79 12.17 -4.10
C LEU A 177 7.60 11.27 -3.76
N GLY A 178 6.38 11.80 -3.87
CA GLY A 178 5.15 11.09 -3.47
C GLY A 178 4.89 11.08 -1.96
N GLY A 179 5.53 11.99 -1.23
CA GLY A 179 5.44 12.09 0.24
C GLY A 179 4.24 12.86 0.78
N GLY A 180 3.10 12.89 0.10
CA GLY A 180 1.99 13.83 0.35
C GLY A 180 1.33 13.78 1.73
N HIS A 181 1.61 12.76 2.54
CA HIS A 181 1.20 12.69 3.95
C HIS A 181 2.27 13.22 4.94
N ALA A 182 3.50 13.46 4.46
CA ALA A 182 4.64 14.08 5.13
C ALA A 182 5.22 13.38 6.37
N ARG A 183 4.71 12.20 6.77
CA ARG A 183 5.15 11.52 8.01
C ARG A 183 6.62 11.13 8.00
N TYR A 184 7.14 10.60 6.89
CA TYR A 184 8.55 10.25 6.76
C TYR A 184 9.44 11.49 6.77
N THR A 185 9.07 12.50 5.96
CA THR A 185 9.74 13.81 5.95
C THR A 185 9.78 14.45 7.33
N ALA A 186 8.67 14.46 8.07
CA ALA A 186 8.59 15.02 9.41
C ALA A 186 9.55 14.29 10.38
N ALA A 187 9.56 12.96 10.38
CA ALA A 187 10.46 12.17 11.22
C ALA A 187 11.95 12.48 10.95
N TYR A 188 12.35 12.64 9.68
CA TYR A 188 13.70 13.10 9.35
C TYR A 188 13.95 14.54 9.83
N CYS A 189 13.04 15.47 9.59
CA CYS A 189 13.19 16.85 10.07
C CYS A 189 13.29 16.96 11.61
N ASP A 190 12.57 16.11 12.34
CA ASP A 190 12.61 16.08 13.81
C ASP A 190 13.97 15.59 14.31
N ARG A 191 14.55 14.57 13.68
CA ARG A 191 15.90 14.07 14.00
C ARG A 191 17.01 15.04 13.58
N TYR A 192 16.81 15.81 12.50
CA TYR A 192 17.81 16.69 11.92
C TYR A 192 17.33 18.15 11.91
N PRO A 193 17.56 18.94 12.98
CA PRO A 193 16.97 20.27 13.13
C PRO A 193 17.31 21.28 12.02
N GLY A 194 18.45 21.10 11.33
CA GLY A 194 18.87 21.94 10.19
C GLY A 194 18.31 21.50 8.83
N LEU A 195 17.58 20.38 8.77
CA LEU A 195 17.11 19.78 7.52
C LEU A 195 15.89 20.53 6.99
N ARG A 196 16.00 21.04 5.76
CA ARG A 196 14.89 21.56 4.96
C ARG A 196 14.42 20.48 4.00
N ALA A 197 13.12 20.36 3.82
CA ALA A 197 12.53 19.35 2.96
C ALA A 197 11.60 19.95 1.91
N THR A 198 11.64 19.38 0.72
CA THR A 198 10.65 19.61 -0.34
C THR A 198 9.91 18.32 -0.61
N ILE A 199 8.59 18.34 -0.47
CA ILE A 199 7.71 17.23 -0.86
C ILE A 199 7.15 17.56 -2.24
N VAL A 200 7.19 16.61 -3.18
CA VAL A 200 6.56 16.74 -4.49
C VAL A 200 5.47 15.68 -4.61
N ASP A 201 4.23 16.11 -4.76
CA ASP A 201 3.07 15.22 -4.84
C ASP A 201 1.93 15.86 -5.66
N LEU A 202 0.90 15.09 -6.00
CA LEU A 202 -0.26 15.56 -6.74
C LEU A 202 -1.04 16.67 -5.99
N PRO A 203 -1.89 17.45 -6.69
CA PRO A 203 -2.76 18.47 -6.06
C PRO A 203 -3.71 17.91 -4.99
N SER A 204 -3.95 16.60 -5.00
CA SER A 204 -4.73 15.89 -3.99
C SER A 204 -3.95 15.62 -2.70
N ALA A 205 -2.65 15.90 -2.60
CA ALA A 205 -1.92 15.75 -1.35
C ALA A 205 -2.45 16.71 -0.27
N ARG A 206 -2.67 16.19 0.94
CA ARG A 206 -3.18 16.92 2.10
C ARG A 206 -2.39 16.46 3.34
N PRO A 207 -1.17 16.99 3.55
CA PRO A 207 -0.37 16.61 4.69
C PRO A 207 -1.01 17.13 5.98
N GLU A 208 -0.56 16.59 7.10
CA GLU A 208 -0.73 17.27 8.39
C GLU A 208 0.01 18.62 8.40
N PRO A 209 -0.27 19.49 9.39
CA PRO A 209 0.46 20.76 9.53
C PRO A 209 1.97 20.56 9.41
N LEU A 210 2.55 21.17 8.39
CA LEU A 210 3.97 21.05 8.08
C LEU A 210 4.79 22.05 8.91
N PRO A 211 5.97 21.67 9.42
CA PRO A 211 6.93 22.63 9.95
C PRO A 211 7.32 23.66 8.88
N GLU A 212 7.69 24.88 9.29
CA GLU A 212 8.08 25.99 8.38
C GLU A 212 9.21 25.61 7.40
N ARG A 213 10.07 24.67 7.79
CA ARG A 213 11.19 24.15 7.00
C ARG A 213 10.81 23.07 5.97
N VAL A 214 9.54 22.70 5.87
CA VAL A 214 9.01 21.72 4.92
C VAL A 214 8.08 22.42 3.93
N THR A 215 8.39 22.30 2.64
CA THR A 215 7.58 22.86 1.55
C THR A 215 6.88 21.74 0.79
N LEU A 216 5.55 21.82 0.67
CA LEU A 216 4.80 20.98 -0.28
C LEU A 216 4.72 21.68 -1.64
N ARG A 217 5.20 21.02 -2.68
CA ARG A 217 5.04 21.45 -4.07
C ARG A 217 4.09 20.48 -4.79
N HIS A 218 2.99 21.02 -5.31
CA HIS A 218 2.12 20.24 -6.17
C HIS A 218 2.75 20.04 -7.55
N GLY A 219 2.78 18.80 -8.04
CA GLY A 219 3.30 18.47 -9.36
C GLY A 219 3.12 17.01 -9.72
N ASP A 220 2.97 16.73 -11.01
CA ASP A 220 3.04 15.38 -11.56
C ASP A 220 4.51 15.01 -11.78
N LEU A 221 4.96 13.92 -11.14
CA LEU A 221 6.33 13.44 -11.28
C LEU A 221 6.66 13.04 -12.73
N LEU A 222 5.67 12.69 -13.55
CA LEU A 222 5.83 12.38 -14.97
C LEU A 222 6.03 13.63 -15.83
N ALA A 223 5.53 14.79 -15.40
CA ALA A 223 5.79 16.08 -16.03
C ALA A 223 7.18 16.64 -15.66
N GLY A 224 7.86 16.01 -14.70
CA GLY A 224 9.19 16.37 -14.23
C GLY A 224 9.16 17.25 -12.98
N TRP A 225 10.27 17.21 -12.26
CA TRP A 225 10.45 17.90 -10.99
C TRP A 225 11.91 18.38 -10.93
N ALA A 226 12.11 19.70 -10.83
CA ALA A 226 13.42 20.32 -11.03
C ALA A 226 14.12 20.59 -9.69
N GLU A 227 14.61 19.53 -9.06
CA GLU A 227 15.41 19.63 -7.83
C GLU A 227 16.83 19.08 -8.08
N ARG A 228 17.84 19.74 -7.50
CA ARG A 228 19.26 19.38 -7.63
C ARG A 228 19.99 19.59 -6.31
N ASP A 229 21.16 18.96 -6.20
CA ASP A 229 22.06 19.02 -5.05
C ASP A 229 21.36 18.63 -3.73
N GLN A 230 20.53 17.59 -3.79
CA GLN A 230 19.86 17.02 -2.63
C GLN A 230 20.82 16.16 -1.81
N ASP A 231 20.72 16.23 -0.49
CA ASP A 231 21.43 15.35 0.44
C ASP A 231 20.75 13.99 0.53
N CYS A 232 19.42 13.98 0.43
CA CYS A 232 18.61 12.79 0.48
C CYS A 232 17.41 12.90 -0.46
N VAL A 233 17.07 11.79 -1.14
CA VAL A 233 15.85 11.64 -1.91
C VAL A 233 15.10 10.42 -1.40
N LEU A 234 13.82 10.59 -1.07
CA LEU A 234 12.90 9.52 -0.68
C LEU A 234 12.00 9.17 -1.87
N MET A 235 11.82 7.86 -2.11
CA MET A 235 10.85 7.30 -3.06
C MET A 235 10.12 6.15 -2.37
N PHE A 236 9.14 6.47 -1.54
CA PHE A 236 8.48 5.49 -0.66
C PHE A 236 7.10 5.12 -1.19
N ASN A 237 6.85 3.82 -1.37
CA ASN A 237 5.62 3.26 -1.93
C ASN A 237 5.18 3.93 -3.24
N LEU A 238 6.17 4.27 -4.07
CA LEU A 238 5.99 5.11 -5.25
C LEU A 238 6.11 4.32 -6.55
N LEU A 239 7.20 3.56 -6.69
CA LEU A 239 7.63 2.99 -7.97
C LEU A 239 6.62 2.02 -8.55
N HIS A 240 6.00 1.21 -7.69
CA HIS A 240 5.02 0.21 -8.09
C HIS A 240 3.77 0.80 -8.76
N GLY A 241 3.51 2.11 -8.57
CA GLY A 241 2.40 2.82 -9.18
C GLY A 241 2.65 3.26 -10.62
N PHE A 242 3.86 3.04 -11.17
CA PHE A 242 4.22 3.46 -12.51
C PHE A 242 4.57 2.28 -13.43
N PRO A 243 4.33 2.41 -14.75
CA PRO A 243 4.89 1.47 -15.71
C PRO A 243 6.42 1.37 -15.57
N THR A 244 6.98 0.16 -15.73
CA THR A 244 8.40 -0.15 -15.47
C THR A 244 9.39 0.85 -16.08
N GLY A 245 9.16 1.26 -17.34
CA GLY A 245 10.02 2.24 -18.01
C GLY A 245 10.00 3.62 -17.35
N ARG A 246 8.86 4.04 -16.82
CA ARG A 246 8.69 5.29 -16.07
C ARG A 246 9.26 5.19 -14.66
N ALA A 247 9.03 4.07 -13.97
CA ALA A 247 9.65 3.80 -12.67
C ALA A 247 11.19 3.89 -12.75
N ARG A 248 11.80 3.24 -13.76
CA ARG A 248 13.25 3.34 -14.03
C ARG A 248 13.71 4.76 -14.33
N ALA A 249 12.94 5.53 -15.10
CA ALA A 249 13.27 6.92 -15.39
C ALA A 249 13.23 7.79 -14.13
N LEU A 250 12.24 7.59 -13.25
CA LEU A 250 12.16 8.29 -11.96
C LEU A 250 13.35 7.97 -11.06
N VAL A 251 13.79 6.70 -10.99
CA VAL A 251 15.01 6.33 -10.24
C VAL A 251 16.24 7.04 -10.82
N ARG A 252 16.38 7.09 -12.14
CA ARG A 252 17.48 7.81 -12.79
C ARG A 252 17.47 9.30 -12.42
N ASP A 253 16.31 9.93 -12.48
CA ASP A 253 16.16 11.35 -12.19
C ASP A 253 16.39 11.65 -10.70
N ALA A 254 15.97 10.75 -9.80
CA ALA A 254 16.28 10.74 -8.37
C ALA A 254 17.79 10.72 -8.11
N VAL A 255 18.51 9.77 -8.68
CA VAL A 255 19.97 9.71 -8.56
C VAL A 255 20.65 10.96 -9.13
N ALA A 256 20.16 11.49 -10.25
CA ALA A 256 20.70 12.71 -10.86
C ALA A 256 20.47 13.98 -10.01
N SER A 257 19.43 13.99 -9.17
CA SER A 257 19.11 15.12 -8.29
C SER A 257 19.97 15.19 -7.03
N LEU A 258 20.59 14.08 -6.63
CA LEU A 258 21.47 14.01 -5.46
C LEU A 258 22.79 14.72 -5.72
N ARG A 259 23.39 15.34 -4.70
CA ARG A 259 24.81 15.71 -4.76
C ARG A 259 25.70 14.45 -4.72
N PRO A 260 26.97 14.48 -5.15
CA PRO A 260 27.90 13.38 -4.90
C PRO A 260 27.95 13.04 -3.40
N GLY A 261 27.83 11.76 -3.05
CA GLY A 261 27.71 11.32 -1.66
C GLY A 261 26.30 11.47 -1.05
N GLY A 262 25.33 12.00 -1.78
CA GLY A 262 23.92 12.07 -1.37
C GLY A 262 23.25 10.69 -1.37
N LEU A 263 22.17 10.56 -0.60
CA LEU A 263 21.51 9.30 -0.29
C LEU A 263 20.16 9.15 -1.02
N LEU A 264 20.00 8.07 -1.78
CA LEU A 264 18.70 7.63 -2.31
C LEU A 264 18.12 6.56 -1.40
N LEU A 265 16.90 6.77 -0.93
CA LEU A 265 16.12 5.80 -0.16
C LEU A 265 14.88 5.39 -0.94
N ILE A 266 14.73 4.09 -1.18
CA ILE A 266 13.54 3.50 -1.81
C ILE A 266 12.91 2.52 -0.83
N LEU A 267 11.67 2.78 -0.46
CA LEU A 267 10.85 1.86 0.33
C LEU A 267 9.77 1.32 -0.59
N ASP A 268 9.67 0.01 -0.72
CA ASP A 268 8.58 -0.59 -1.48
C ASP A 268 8.26 -1.99 -0.94
N ARG A 269 7.13 -2.54 -1.39
CA ARG A 269 6.74 -3.93 -1.21
C ARG A 269 7.49 -4.78 -2.23
N PHE A 270 8.13 -5.84 -1.75
CA PHE A 270 8.93 -6.72 -2.60
C PHE A 270 8.40 -8.15 -2.62
N PRO A 271 8.21 -8.77 -3.80
CA PRO A 271 7.86 -10.18 -3.86
C PRO A 271 8.93 -11.07 -3.22
N GLY A 272 8.51 -12.05 -2.41
CA GLY A 272 9.42 -13.02 -1.78
C GLY A 272 9.96 -12.60 -0.40
N GLU A 273 9.40 -11.56 0.21
CA GLU A 273 9.68 -11.20 1.60
C GLU A 273 8.97 -12.14 2.62
N ARG A 274 9.24 -11.96 3.92
CA ARG A 274 8.85 -12.88 5.02
C ARG A 274 7.38 -12.75 5.43
N GLU A 275 6.45 -12.89 4.49
CA GLU A 275 5.05 -12.51 4.72
C GLU A 275 4.09 -13.68 5.03
N GLY A 276 4.64 -14.89 5.19
CA GLY A 276 3.84 -16.11 5.30
C GLY A 276 2.95 -16.34 4.06
N VAL A 277 2.05 -17.32 4.13
CA VAL A 277 1.20 -17.70 2.98
C VAL A 277 0.21 -16.59 2.62
N ALA A 278 -0.47 -16.02 3.62
CA ALA A 278 -1.49 -14.99 3.39
C ALA A 278 -0.89 -13.69 2.83
N GLY A 279 0.26 -13.25 3.36
CA GLY A 279 0.92 -12.04 2.86
C GLY A 279 1.51 -12.25 1.47
N ALA A 280 2.07 -13.43 1.18
CA ALA A 280 2.52 -13.76 -0.18
C ALA A 280 1.36 -13.74 -1.20
N ALA A 281 0.19 -14.28 -0.83
CA ALA A 281 -1.01 -14.23 -1.66
C ALA A 281 -1.48 -12.78 -1.87
N PHE A 282 -1.52 -11.97 -0.81
CA PHE A 282 -1.85 -10.55 -0.90
C PHE A 282 -0.88 -9.79 -1.82
N THR A 283 0.43 -10.02 -1.69
CA THR A 283 1.44 -9.38 -2.54
C THR A 283 1.23 -9.67 -4.02
N ARG A 284 0.82 -10.89 -4.39
CA ARG A 284 0.48 -11.23 -5.77
C ARG A 284 -0.85 -10.64 -6.25
N ALA A 285 -1.86 -10.62 -5.40
CA ALA A 285 -3.13 -9.95 -5.72
C ALA A 285 -2.93 -8.43 -5.85
N PHE A 286 -2.06 -7.84 -5.04
CA PHE A 286 -1.69 -6.43 -5.12
C PHE A 286 -0.93 -6.11 -6.40
N GLU A 287 0.01 -6.95 -6.82
CA GLU A 287 0.68 -6.81 -8.13
C GLU A 287 -0.33 -6.84 -9.29
N LEU A 288 -1.33 -7.73 -9.24
CA LEU A 288 -2.42 -7.76 -10.21
C LEU A 288 -3.27 -6.48 -10.18
N ASN A 289 -3.59 -5.98 -8.99
CA ASN A 289 -4.26 -4.69 -8.82
C ASN A 289 -3.47 -3.56 -9.50
N LEU A 290 -2.15 -3.49 -9.26
CA LEU A 290 -1.28 -2.46 -9.84
C LEU A 290 -1.26 -2.49 -11.36
N LEU A 291 -1.18 -3.69 -11.94
CA LEU A 291 -1.26 -3.85 -13.39
C LEU A 291 -2.61 -3.35 -13.92
N HIS A 292 -3.69 -3.70 -13.24
CA HIS A 292 -5.04 -3.42 -13.69
C HIS A 292 -5.47 -1.97 -13.54
N THR A 293 -5.10 -1.31 -12.43
CA THR A 293 -5.61 0.02 -12.08
C THR A 293 -4.57 1.15 -12.18
N GLN A 294 -3.28 0.83 -12.31
CA GLN A 294 -2.20 1.82 -12.46
C GLN A 294 -1.38 1.60 -13.74
N GLY A 295 -1.37 0.39 -14.29
CA GLY A 295 -0.42 -0.03 -15.32
C GLY A 295 1.01 -0.23 -14.77
N GLY A 296 1.13 -0.32 -13.45
CA GLY A 296 2.39 -0.57 -12.74
C GLY A 296 2.52 -2.04 -12.34
N ARG A 297 3.56 -2.35 -11.56
CA ARG A 297 3.78 -3.68 -10.97
C ARG A 297 4.79 -3.59 -9.83
N LEU A 298 4.91 -4.65 -9.06
CA LEU A 298 6.02 -4.79 -8.13
C LEU A 298 7.34 -5.00 -8.90
N HIS A 299 8.41 -4.43 -8.37
CA HIS A 299 9.77 -4.58 -8.90
C HIS A 299 10.63 -5.28 -7.88
N SER A 300 11.48 -6.21 -8.30
CA SER A 300 12.36 -6.89 -7.35
C SER A 300 13.47 -5.93 -6.85
N PRO A 301 14.06 -6.20 -5.67
CA PRO A 301 15.21 -5.42 -5.21
C PRO A 301 16.37 -5.42 -6.20
N ASP A 302 16.58 -6.53 -6.92
CA ASP A 302 17.65 -6.66 -7.91
C ASP A 302 17.38 -5.82 -9.16
N GLU A 303 16.13 -5.74 -9.62
CA GLU A 303 15.73 -4.86 -10.73
C GLU A 303 16.00 -3.39 -10.38
N ILE A 304 15.58 -2.96 -9.18
CA ILE A 304 15.81 -1.60 -8.71
C ILE A 304 17.31 -1.33 -8.52
N ALA A 305 18.07 -2.29 -7.97
CA ALA A 305 19.51 -2.16 -7.81
C ALA A 305 20.21 -1.89 -9.15
N ILE A 306 19.84 -2.61 -10.21
CA ILE A 306 20.37 -2.36 -11.57
C ILE A 306 20.06 -0.93 -12.01
N TRP A 307 18.82 -0.46 -11.83
CA TRP A 307 18.42 0.90 -12.23
C TRP A 307 19.20 1.98 -11.49
N ILE A 308 19.41 1.79 -10.18
CA ILE A 308 20.24 2.66 -9.34
C ILE A 308 21.68 2.69 -9.87
N THR A 309 22.28 1.53 -10.11
CA THR A 309 23.69 1.46 -10.58
C THR A 309 23.88 2.02 -11.97
N ASP A 310 22.94 1.78 -12.88
CA ASP A 310 22.94 2.36 -14.22
C ASP A 310 22.82 3.90 -14.19
N ALA A 311 22.20 4.45 -13.14
CA ALA A 311 22.06 5.89 -12.95
C ALA A 311 23.26 6.53 -12.23
N GLY A 312 24.26 5.74 -11.81
CA GLY A 312 25.45 6.22 -11.10
C GLY A 312 25.35 6.19 -9.56
N GLY A 313 24.36 5.49 -9.01
CA GLY A 313 24.31 5.13 -7.59
C GLY A 313 25.18 3.91 -7.28
N THR A 314 25.57 3.74 -6.03
CA THR A 314 26.21 2.50 -5.57
C THR A 314 25.19 1.36 -5.53
N PRO A 315 25.63 0.08 -5.59
CA PRO A 315 24.75 -1.04 -5.27
C PRO A 315 24.05 -0.78 -3.92
N PRO A 316 22.71 -0.88 -3.85
CA PRO A 316 21.98 -0.51 -2.65
C PRO A 316 22.20 -1.53 -1.53
N ALA A 317 22.35 -1.02 -0.30
CA ALA A 317 22.18 -1.83 0.89
C ALA A 317 20.68 -2.09 1.10
N ARG A 318 20.32 -3.33 1.43
CA ARG A 318 18.93 -3.74 1.73
C ARG A 318 18.75 -3.84 3.24
N HIS A 319 17.87 -3.00 3.77
CA HIS A 319 17.44 -2.98 5.15
C HIS A 319 16.06 -3.62 5.23
N ARG A 320 15.95 -4.68 6.04
CA ARG A 320 14.67 -5.33 6.31
C ARG A 320 13.96 -4.58 7.44
N LEU A 321 12.64 -4.58 7.40
CA LEU A 321 11.80 -3.93 8.39
C LEU A 321 11.06 -4.97 9.22
N ASP A 322 11.23 -4.92 10.53
CA ASP A 322 10.57 -5.79 11.50
C ASP A 322 9.09 -5.42 11.63
N ARG A 323 8.75 -4.13 11.58
CA ARG A 323 7.36 -3.66 11.69
C ARG A 323 6.57 -3.82 10.39
N SER A 324 7.23 -4.19 9.29
CA SER A 324 6.56 -4.51 8.03
C SER A 324 7.33 -5.56 7.21
N PRO A 325 7.11 -6.86 7.51
CA PRO A 325 7.81 -7.96 6.86
C PRO A 325 7.66 -8.05 5.34
N GLY A 326 6.72 -7.30 4.74
CA GLY A 326 6.48 -7.22 3.29
C GLY A 326 7.19 -6.11 2.54
N HIS A 327 7.78 -5.17 3.28
CA HIS A 327 8.51 -4.05 2.70
C HIS A 327 10.00 -4.22 2.97
N ALA A 328 10.80 -3.65 2.10
CA ALA A 328 12.22 -3.45 2.37
C ALA A 328 12.62 -2.01 2.02
N LEU A 329 13.66 -1.55 2.68
CA LEU A 329 14.27 -0.26 2.42
C LEU A 329 15.59 -0.48 1.68
N LEU A 330 15.74 0.11 0.51
CA LEU A 330 16.97 0.11 -0.27
C LEU A 330 17.65 1.48 -0.10
N ALA A 331 18.90 1.46 0.31
CA ALA A 331 19.72 2.66 0.52
C ALA A 331 20.91 2.66 -0.44
N SER A 332 21.04 3.69 -1.26
CA SER A 332 22.16 3.85 -2.20
C SER A 332 22.75 5.24 -2.11
N VAL A 333 24.06 5.35 -2.34
CA VAL A 333 24.77 6.63 -2.35
C VAL A 333 25.08 7.02 -3.79
N ARG A 334 24.93 8.29 -4.15
CA ARG A 334 25.39 8.79 -5.45
C ARG A 334 26.92 8.74 -5.52
N GLY A 335 27.46 8.09 -6.55
CA GLY A 335 28.90 8.01 -6.79
C GLY A 335 29.55 9.37 -7.08
N PRO A 336 30.90 9.46 -7.03
CA PRO A 336 31.63 10.69 -7.34
C PRO A 336 31.41 11.13 -8.79
N SER A 337 31.39 12.45 -9.00
CA SER A 337 31.24 13.11 -10.30
C SER A 337 32.24 12.56 -11.32
N GLY A 338 31.77 11.85 -12.35
CA GLY A 338 32.63 11.33 -13.44
C GLY A 338 32.48 9.84 -13.74
N THR A 339 31.76 9.07 -12.92
CA THR A 339 31.35 7.70 -13.26
C THR A 339 30.23 7.76 -14.29
N ARG A 340 30.60 7.80 -15.57
CA ARG A 340 29.67 7.59 -16.68
C ARG A 340 29.04 6.20 -16.50
N PRO A 341 27.71 6.03 -16.69
CA PRO A 341 27.10 4.70 -16.71
C PRO A 341 27.88 3.82 -17.68
N ALA A 342 28.27 2.62 -17.26
CA ALA A 342 28.74 1.63 -18.20
C ALA A 342 27.60 1.43 -19.22
N GLY A 343 27.82 1.81 -20.48
CA GLY A 343 26.83 1.63 -21.53
C GLY A 343 26.34 0.18 -21.57
N PRO A 344 25.14 -0.07 -22.15
CA PRO A 344 24.57 -1.42 -22.19
C PRO A 344 25.61 -2.40 -22.74
N ARG A 345 25.97 -3.41 -21.93
CA ARG A 345 26.90 -4.46 -22.37
C ARG A 345 26.32 -5.09 -23.65
N PRO A 346 27.08 -5.20 -24.75
CA PRO A 346 26.60 -5.85 -25.95
C PRO A 346 26.20 -7.29 -25.60
N ARG A 347 24.98 -7.67 -25.96
CA ARG A 347 24.52 -9.07 -25.83
C ARG A 347 25.46 -9.93 -26.68
N SER A 348 26.15 -10.86 -26.03
CA SER A 348 26.90 -11.91 -26.73
C SER A 348 25.95 -12.64 -27.68
N PRO A 349 26.31 -12.83 -28.96
CA PRO A 349 25.51 -13.64 -29.86
C PRO A 349 25.46 -15.06 -29.30
N ARG A 350 24.25 -15.57 -29.06
CA ARG A 350 24.05 -17.00 -28.83
C ARG A 350 24.55 -17.71 -30.09
N ALA A 351 25.53 -18.59 -29.91
CA ALA A 351 25.90 -19.54 -30.93
C ALA A 351 24.75 -20.55 -31.04
N ASP A 352 24.12 -20.60 -32.21
CA ASP A 352 23.29 -21.73 -32.61
C ASP A 352 24.21 -22.95 -32.79
N GLN A 353 23.99 -23.98 -31.98
CA GLN A 353 24.23 -25.39 -32.31
C GLN A 353 23.09 -26.23 -31.73
#